data_AF-A0A3Q3K1I7-F1
#
_entry.id   AF-A0A3Q3K1I7-F1
#
_cell.length_a   1.000
_cell.length_b   1.000
_cell.length_c   1.000
_cell.angle_alpha   90.00
_cell.angle_beta   90.00
_cell.angle_gamma   90.00
#
_symmetry.space_group_name_H-M   'P 1'
#
loop_
_entity.id
_entity.type
_entity.pdbx_description
1 polymer ?
#
loop_
_entity_poly.entity_id
_entity_poly.type
_entity_poly.pdbx_seq_one_letter_code
_entity_poly.pdbx_strand_id
1 'polypeptide(L)'
;MRTTAAAVVMVMLCMKMVQANVKPQRDFDLQRFAGKWYRVGLAYDSPSFVPYRDKVKASMGIITTLPNGNVNLTMWDATPLGCQTQLYQYENATVPGQFTYFSTRHNMVKDITVVDTNYTEYALVLKHKVFNIEYTQVALYGRSPKVRNDVIQKFKAFALSRGLSRESVLTPPPAENCPPADSER
;
A
#
# COMPACT_ATOMS: atom_id res chain seq x y z
N MET A 1 -60.44 -12.92 12.01
CA MET A 1 -59.15 -12.30 12.35
C MET A 1 -58.05 -13.35 12.33
N ARG A 2 -57.26 -13.46 11.26
CA ARG A 2 -55.91 -14.07 11.27
C ARG A 2 -55.12 -13.46 10.11
N THR A 3 -54.59 -12.27 10.34
CA THR A 3 -53.55 -11.66 9.50
C THR A 3 -52.22 -12.29 9.88
N THR A 4 -51.72 -13.21 9.07
CA THR A 4 -50.34 -13.68 9.15
C THR A 4 -49.45 -12.57 8.59
N ALA A 5 -48.89 -11.77 9.50
CA ALA A 5 -47.94 -10.72 9.18
C ALA A 5 -46.72 -11.35 8.50
N ALA A 6 -46.41 -10.83 7.31
CA ALA A 6 -45.28 -11.21 6.50
C ALA A 6 -44.00 -11.18 7.34
N ALA A 7 -43.30 -12.32 7.38
CA ALA A 7 -41.92 -12.36 7.84
C ALA A 7 -41.11 -11.42 6.94
N VAL A 8 -40.78 -10.25 7.48
CA VAL A 8 -39.76 -9.37 6.90
C VAL A 8 -38.44 -10.10 7.11
N VAL A 9 -38.13 -11.01 6.18
CA VAL A 9 -36.81 -11.57 6.02
C VAL A 9 -35.95 -10.39 5.59
N MET A 10 -35.31 -9.74 6.56
CA MET A 10 -34.23 -8.81 6.30
C MET A 10 -33.11 -9.67 5.68
N VAL A 11 -33.12 -9.76 4.35
CA VAL A 11 -32.02 -10.31 3.57
C VAL A 11 -30.86 -9.38 3.86
N MET A 12 -30.06 -9.73 4.87
CA MET A 12 -28.71 -9.20 4.99
C MET A 12 -28.04 -9.56 3.68
N LEU A 13 -27.94 -8.56 2.79
CA LEU A 13 -27.10 -8.63 1.61
C LEU A 13 -25.70 -8.96 2.13
N CYS A 14 -25.34 -10.24 2.11
CA CYS A 14 -23.98 -10.65 1.90
C CYS A 14 -23.61 -10.12 0.52
N MET A 15 -23.29 -8.82 0.44
CA MET A 15 -22.47 -8.28 -0.62
C MET A 15 -21.15 -9.02 -0.47
N LYS A 16 -21.06 -10.20 -1.08
CA LYS A 16 -19.79 -10.72 -1.52
C LYS A 16 -19.33 -9.66 -2.51
N MET A 17 -18.56 -8.69 -2.02
CA MET A 17 -17.76 -7.84 -2.88
C MET A 17 -16.93 -8.82 -3.69
N VAL A 18 -17.38 -9.11 -4.91
CA VAL A 18 -16.50 -9.62 -5.95
C VAL A 18 -15.41 -8.58 -5.97
N GLN A 19 -14.27 -8.89 -5.35
CA GLN A 19 -13.12 -8.00 -5.40
C GLN A 19 -12.78 -7.90 -6.87
N ALA A 20 -13.22 -6.81 -7.50
CA ALA A 20 -12.90 -6.54 -8.89
C ALA A 20 -11.40 -6.71 -9.02
N ASN A 21 -10.98 -7.60 -9.94
CA ASN A 21 -9.57 -7.92 -10.14
C ASN A 21 -8.81 -6.61 -10.34
N VAL A 22 -7.90 -6.29 -9.42
CA VAL A 22 -7.23 -4.99 -9.40
C VAL A 22 -6.29 -4.93 -10.59
N LYS A 23 -6.55 -3.98 -11.48
CA LYS A 23 -5.68 -3.73 -12.64
C LYS A 23 -4.61 -2.70 -12.25
N PRO A 24 -3.39 -2.82 -12.80
CA PRO A 24 -2.38 -1.78 -12.63
C PRO A 24 -2.79 -0.49 -13.36
N GLN A 25 -2.10 0.60 -13.03
CA GLN A 25 -2.13 1.87 -13.75
C GLN A 25 -2.01 1.62 -15.25
N ARG A 26 -2.93 2.20 -16.01
CA ARG A 26 -2.90 2.11 -17.47
C ARG A 26 -1.64 2.78 -18.01
N ASP A 27 -1.01 2.15 -19.01
CA ASP A 27 0.17 2.63 -19.71
C ASP A 27 1.32 2.95 -18.72
N PHE A 28 1.52 2.07 -17.73
CA PHE A 28 2.50 2.26 -16.66
C PHE A 28 3.93 2.42 -17.22
N ASP A 29 4.51 3.58 -16.95
CA ASP A 29 5.91 3.90 -17.25
C ASP A 29 6.80 3.72 -16.00
N LEU A 30 7.66 2.70 -16.04
CA LEU A 30 8.58 2.39 -14.95
C LEU A 30 9.65 3.47 -14.75
N GLN A 31 10.13 4.09 -15.82
CA GLN A 31 11.19 5.11 -15.73
C GLN A 31 10.66 6.37 -15.05
N ARG A 32 9.43 6.78 -15.35
CA ARG A 32 8.76 7.90 -14.66
C ARG A 32 8.41 7.57 -13.20
N PHE A 33 8.22 6.29 -12.90
CA PHE A 33 7.93 5.82 -11.54
C PHE A 33 9.18 5.76 -10.64
N ALA A 34 10.37 5.71 -11.24
CA ALA A 34 11.63 5.65 -10.51
C ALA A 34 11.88 6.88 -9.62
N GLY A 35 12.88 6.77 -8.75
CA GLY A 35 13.35 7.83 -7.87
C GLY A 35 12.65 7.84 -6.51
N LYS A 36 12.70 9.02 -5.87
CA LYS A 36 12.31 9.22 -4.47
C LYS A 36 10.79 9.27 -4.27
N TRP A 37 10.33 8.62 -3.20
CA TRP A 37 8.94 8.56 -2.75
C TRP A 37 8.88 8.58 -1.22
N TYR A 38 7.78 9.07 -0.67
CA TYR A 38 7.46 9.01 0.76
C TYR A 38 6.21 8.17 0.97
N ARG A 39 6.27 7.12 1.80
CA ARG A 39 5.09 6.36 2.24
C ARG A 39 4.32 7.16 3.28
N VAL A 40 3.39 7.99 2.81
CA VAL A 40 2.61 8.94 3.62
C VAL A 40 1.25 8.37 4.08
N GLY A 41 0.86 7.20 3.58
CA GLY A 41 -0.30 6.46 4.05
C GLY A 41 -0.09 4.95 3.98
N LEU A 42 -0.68 4.23 4.94
CA LEU A 42 -0.62 2.78 5.03
C LEU A 42 -1.94 2.25 5.58
N ALA A 43 -2.57 1.33 4.86
CA ALA A 43 -3.70 0.56 5.34
C ALA A 43 -3.31 -0.90 5.46
N TYR A 44 -3.32 -1.43 6.68
CA TYR A 44 -2.89 -2.80 6.98
C TYR A 44 -3.47 -3.28 8.31
N ASP A 45 -4.14 -4.44 8.31
CA ASP A 45 -4.90 -4.93 9.46
C ASP A 45 -4.40 -6.30 9.98
N SER A 46 -3.16 -6.67 9.65
CA SER A 46 -2.55 -7.91 10.16
C SER A 46 -2.51 -7.89 11.69
N PRO A 47 -3.01 -8.95 12.37
CA PRO A 47 -2.91 -9.06 13.82
C PRO A 47 -1.49 -8.88 14.37
N SER A 48 -0.47 -9.32 13.63
CA SER A 48 0.93 -9.16 14.03
C SER A 48 1.46 -7.73 13.85
N PHE A 49 0.73 -6.87 13.11
CA PHE A 49 1.06 -5.46 12.92
C PHE A 49 0.24 -4.51 13.81
N VAL A 50 -1.01 -4.86 14.17
CA VAL A 50 -1.91 -4.01 14.97
C VAL A 50 -1.26 -3.38 16.21
N PRO A 51 -0.44 -4.11 17.01
CA PRO A 51 0.22 -3.53 18.20
C PRO A 51 1.28 -2.44 17.91
N TYR A 52 1.64 -2.22 16.65
CA TYR A 52 2.68 -1.29 16.23
C TYR A 52 2.14 -0.11 15.40
N ARG A 53 0.85 -0.09 15.08
CA ARG A 53 0.24 0.87 14.15
C ARG A 53 0.44 2.33 14.56
N ASP A 54 0.42 2.59 15.86
CA ASP A 54 0.60 3.91 16.50
C ASP A 54 2.06 4.38 16.49
N LYS A 55 3.01 3.46 16.26
CA LYS A 55 4.44 3.75 16.19
C LYS A 55 4.91 4.06 14.78
N VAL A 56 4.07 3.83 13.76
CA VAL A 56 4.44 4.05 12.37
C VAL A 56 4.66 5.53 12.09
N LYS A 57 5.78 5.83 11.45
CA LYS A 57 6.11 7.13 10.86
C LYS A 57 6.10 7.03 9.35
N ALA A 58 5.89 8.15 8.67
CA ALA A 58 6.08 8.22 7.24
C ALA A 58 7.55 7.92 6.92
N SER A 59 7.79 7.03 5.96
CA SER A 59 9.15 6.65 5.55
C SER A 59 9.47 7.14 4.15
N MET A 60 10.76 7.33 3.88
CA MET A 60 11.26 7.65 2.55
C MET A 60 11.72 6.35 1.87
N GLY A 61 11.56 6.27 0.56
CA GLY A 61 12.22 5.25 -0.23
C GLY A 61 12.63 5.71 -1.62
N ILE A 62 13.60 5.02 -2.19
CA ILE A 62 14.10 5.25 -3.55
C ILE A 62 13.86 4.00 -4.37
N ILE A 63 13.23 4.20 -5.53
CA ILE A 63 13.00 3.18 -6.55
C ILE A 63 14.09 3.30 -7.60
N THR A 64 14.91 2.26 -7.72
CA THR A 64 15.97 2.15 -8.74
C THR A 64 15.63 1.05 -9.73
N THR A 65 15.56 1.41 -11.01
CA THR A 65 15.26 0.45 -12.10
C THR A 65 16.51 -0.32 -12.50
N LEU A 66 16.37 -1.60 -12.78
CA LEU A 66 17.43 -2.47 -13.27
C LEU A 66 17.26 -2.73 -14.79
N PRO A 67 18.34 -3.05 -15.53
CA PRO A 67 18.28 -3.26 -16.98
C PRO A 67 17.33 -4.38 -17.43
N ASN A 68 17.06 -5.35 -16.56
CA ASN A 68 16.14 -6.47 -16.82
C ASN A 68 14.67 -6.14 -16.51
N GLY A 69 14.35 -4.90 -16.11
CA GLY A 69 13.02 -4.45 -15.73
C GLY A 69 12.67 -4.67 -14.25
N ASN A 70 13.52 -5.34 -13.48
CA ASN A 70 13.37 -5.44 -12.03
C ASN A 70 13.62 -4.08 -11.37
N VAL A 71 13.26 -3.99 -10.09
CA VAL A 71 13.33 -2.76 -9.31
C VAL A 71 13.89 -3.06 -7.93
N ASN A 72 14.82 -2.23 -7.49
CA ASN A 72 15.22 -2.18 -6.09
C ASN A 72 14.46 -1.03 -5.41
N LEU A 73 13.78 -1.35 -4.32
CA LEU A 73 13.20 -0.36 -3.42
C LEU A 73 14.02 -0.34 -2.13
N THR A 74 14.76 0.75 -1.90
CA THR A 74 15.40 1.01 -0.62
C THR A 74 14.48 1.91 0.19
N MET A 75 14.10 1.47 1.39
CA MET A 75 13.27 2.22 2.35
C MET A 75 14.08 2.58 3.59
N TRP A 76 13.80 3.74 4.15
CA TRP A 76 14.30 4.18 5.46
C TRP A 76 13.12 4.38 6.40
N ASP A 77 12.98 3.48 7.37
CA ASP A 77 11.89 3.50 8.34
C ASP A 77 12.42 3.93 9.72
N ALA A 78 11.74 4.90 10.35
CA ALA A 78 12.05 5.30 11.71
C ALA A 78 11.51 4.26 12.70
N THR A 79 12.39 3.72 13.55
CA THR A 79 12.07 2.70 14.56
C THR A 79 12.54 3.16 15.95
N PRO A 80 12.13 2.48 17.04
CA PRO A 80 12.69 2.75 18.37
C PRO A 80 14.21 2.55 18.48
N LEU A 81 14.80 1.78 17.57
CA LEU A 81 16.25 1.54 17.48
C LEU A 81 16.96 2.56 16.57
N GLY A 82 16.26 3.60 16.11
CA GLY A 82 16.75 4.57 15.14
C GLY A 82 16.24 4.32 13.72
N CYS A 83 16.84 5.02 12.75
CA CYS A 83 16.50 4.90 11.34
C CYS A 83 17.08 3.60 10.76
N GLN A 84 16.22 2.74 10.25
CA GLN A 84 16.58 1.43 9.71
C GLN A 84 16.41 1.42 8.20
N THR A 85 17.38 0.86 7.49
CA THR A 85 17.34 0.72 6.03
C THR A 85 16.86 -0.68 5.65
N GLN A 86 15.92 -0.76 4.72
CA GLN A 86 15.43 -2.02 4.17
C GLN A 86 15.50 -2.01 2.65
N LEU A 87 16.16 -3.01 2.06
CA LEU A 87 16.18 -3.23 0.63
C LEU A 87 15.16 -4.30 0.24
N TYR A 88 14.29 -3.98 -0.70
CA TYR A 88 13.35 -4.91 -1.31
C TYR A 88 13.67 -5.07 -2.79
N GLN A 89 13.80 -6.32 -3.24
CA GLN A 89 14.02 -6.66 -4.64
C GLN A 89 12.69 -7.06 -5.26
N TYR A 90 12.22 -6.26 -6.20
CA TYR A 90 10.96 -6.45 -6.92
C TYR A 90 11.25 -6.97 -8.32
N GLU A 91 10.72 -8.14 -8.62
CA GLU A 91 10.82 -8.78 -9.92
C GLU A 91 9.68 -8.28 -10.80
N ASN A 92 9.98 -7.98 -12.07
CA ASN A 92 8.95 -7.57 -13.01
C ASN A 92 7.98 -8.73 -13.32
N ALA A 93 6.70 -8.41 -13.40
CA ALA A 93 5.71 -9.34 -13.94
C ALA A 93 5.50 -9.09 -15.44
N THR A 94 4.76 -9.99 -16.10
CA THR A 94 4.39 -9.85 -17.52
C THR A 94 3.57 -8.58 -17.80
N VAL A 95 2.83 -8.08 -16.81
CA VAL A 95 1.99 -6.88 -16.95
C VAL A 95 2.70 -5.67 -16.35
N PRO A 96 2.92 -4.58 -17.12
CA PRO A 96 3.51 -3.35 -16.59
C PRO A 96 2.76 -2.82 -15.35
N GLY A 97 3.51 -2.37 -14.35
CA GLY A 97 2.98 -1.90 -13.07
C GLY A 97 2.65 -3.02 -12.08
N GLN A 98 2.88 -4.29 -12.45
CA GLN A 98 2.85 -5.43 -11.53
C GLN A 98 4.27 -5.95 -11.28
N PHE A 99 4.51 -6.33 -10.03
CA PHE A 99 5.76 -6.89 -9.56
C PHE A 99 5.50 -8.03 -8.58
N THR A 100 6.53 -8.83 -8.33
CA THR A 100 6.54 -9.81 -7.24
C THR A 100 7.75 -9.59 -6.35
N TYR A 101 7.64 -9.97 -5.09
CA TYR A 101 8.77 -9.98 -4.17
C TYR A 101 8.65 -11.09 -3.15
N PHE A 102 9.78 -11.59 -2.67
CA PHE A 102 9.81 -12.52 -1.56
C PHE A 102 9.74 -11.76 -0.23
N SER A 103 8.66 -11.98 0.53
CA SER A 103 8.47 -11.38 1.85
C SER A 103 9.09 -12.27 2.93
N THR A 104 10.29 -11.91 3.39
CA THR A 104 10.97 -12.62 4.50
C THR A 104 10.09 -12.77 5.75
N ARG A 105 9.39 -11.71 6.16
CA ARG A 105 8.45 -11.72 7.30
C ARG A 105 7.37 -12.81 7.21
N HIS A 106 6.90 -13.12 6.00
CA HIS A 106 5.77 -14.03 5.79
C HIS A 106 6.20 -15.32 5.08
N ASN A 107 7.51 -15.47 4.82
CA ASN A 107 8.11 -16.58 4.09
C ASN A 107 7.38 -16.97 2.80
N MET A 108 6.98 -15.98 1.99
CA MET A 108 6.22 -16.22 0.75
C MET A 108 6.42 -15.13 -0.29
N VAL A 109 6.19 -15.47 -1.56
CA VAL A 109 6.11 -14.49 -2.65
C VAL A 109 4.77 -13.73 -2.58
N LYS A 110 4.83 -12.41 -2.75
CA LYS A 110 3.65 -11.55 -2.81
C LYS A 110 3.65 -10.74 -4.09
N ASP A 111 2.46 -10.54 -4.65
CA ASP A 111 2.25 -9.60 -5.75
C ASP A 111 2.17 -8.15 -5.25
N ILE A 112 2.62 -7.24 -6.09
CA ILE A 112 2.54 -5.80 -5.92
C ILE A 112 1.91 -5.25 -7.19
N THR A 113 0.94 -4.36 -7.03
CA THR A 113 0.28 -3.67 -8.15
C THR A 113 0.31 -2.17 -7.87
N VAL A 114 0.93 -1.40 -8.77
CA VAL A 114 0.77 0.06 -8.80
C VAL A 114 -0.59 0.34 -9.42
N VAL A 115 -1.56 0.72 -8.59
CA VAL A 115 -2.98 0.81 -8.96
C VAL A 115 -3.29 2.11 -9.70
N ASP A 116 -2.75 3.22 -9.19
CA ASP A 116 -3.02 4.56 -9.71
C ASP A 116 -1.82 5.45 -9.41
N THR A 117 -1.29 6.17 -10.39
CA THR A 117 -0.23 7.16 -10.18
C THR A 117 -0.23 8.20 -11.28
N ASN A 118 0.08 9.44 -10.91
CA ASN A 118 0.41 10.50 -11.87
C ASN A 118 1.92 10.74 -11.99
N TYR A 119 2.75 9.88 -11.38
CA TYR A 119 4.21 9.90 -11.37
C TYR A 119 4.87 11.08 -10.64
N THR A 120 4.23 12.25 -10.62
CA THR A 120 4.81 13.51 -10.15
C THR A 120 4.32 13.93 -8.76
N GLU A 121 3.20 13.40 -8.29
CA GLU A 121 2.65 13.76 -6.98
C GLU A 121 2.42 12.55 -6.08
N TYR A 122 1.80 11.48 -6.59
CA TYR A 122 1.41 10.35 -5.76
C TYR A 122 1.41 9.01 -6.50
N ALA A 123 1.39 7.92 -5.72
CA ALA A 123 1.08 6.58 -6.19
C ALA A 123 0.29 5.78 -5.14
N LEU A 124 -0.71 5.04 -5.59
CA LEU A 124 -1.41 4.03 -4.82
C LEU A 124 -0.90 2.66 -5.18
N VAL A 125 -0.42 1.92 -4.18
CA VAL A 125 0.16 0.60 -4.36
C VAL A 125 -0.61 -0.40 -3.52
N LEU A 126 -1.03 -1.50 -4.13
CA LEU A 126 -1.63 -2.65 -3.47
C LEU A 126 -0.59 -3.76 -3.38
N LYS A 127 -0.42 -4.34 -2.20
CA LYS A 127 0.33 -5.58 -2.00
C LYS A 127 -0.63 -6.70 -1.66
N HIS A 128 -0.44 -7.84 -2.29
CA HIS A 128 -1.28 -9.03 -2.19
C HIS A 128 -2.73 -8.75 -2.61
N LYS A 129 -3.02 -8.87 -3.91
CA LYS A 129 -4.31 -8.47 -4.50
C LYS A 129 -5.50 -9.34 -4.08
N VAL A 130 -5.26 -10.62 -3.78
CA VAL A 130 -6.27 -11.51 -3.22
C VAL A 130 -6.37 -11.20 -1.75
N PHE A 131 -7.54 -10.82 -1.25
CA PHE A 131 -7.63 -10.40 0.14
C PHE A 131 -7.25 -11.50 1.11
N ASN A 132 -6.31 -11.15 1.98
CA ASN A 132 -5.93 -11.86 3.18
C ASN A 132 -5.57 -10.81 4.23
N ILE A 133 -6.17 -10.89 5.42
CA ILE A 133 -5.98 -9.92 6.50
C ILE A 133 -4.51 -9.83 6.95
N GLU A 134 -3.77 -10.93 6.90
CA GLU A 134 -2.35 -10.97 7.30
C GLU A 134 -1.44 -10.33 6.24
N TYR A 135 -1.85 -10.32 4.96
CA TYR A 135 -0.94 -10.01 3.86
C TYR A 135 -1.29 -8.78 3.05
N THR A 136 -2.57 -8.42 2.98
CA THR A 136 -3.07 -7.33 2.12
C THR A 136 -2.68 -5.99 2.70
N GLN A 137 -2.05 -5.15 1.87
CA GLN A 137 -1.67 -3.80 2.26
C GLN A 137 -2.00 -2.82 1.14
N VAL A 138 -2.51 -1.65 1.50
CA VAL A 138 -2.57 -0.51 0.58
C VAL A 138 -1.62 0.56 1.10
N ALA A 139 -0.72 1.02 0.26
CA ALA A 139 0.20 2.10 0.57
C ALA A 139 -0.07 3.31 -0.33
N LEU A 140 -0.05 4.49 0.26
CA LEU A 140 -0.03 5.77 -0.45
C LEU A 140 1.39 6.31 -0.40
N TYR A 141 1.95 6.52 -1.58
CA TYR A 141 3.24 7.19 -1.76
C TYR A 141 3.02 8.60 -2.29
N GLY A 142 3.81 9.56 -1.82
CA GLY A 142 3.87 10.93 -2.31
C GLY A 142 5.27 11.29 -2.78
N ARG A 143 5.42 12.18 -3.77
CA ARG A 143 6.73 12.78 -4.11
C ARG A 143 7.20 13.78 -3.05
N SER A 144 6.28 14.21 -2.18
CA SER A 144 6.53 15.03 -0.99
C SER A 144 5.96 14.36 0.27
N PRO A 145 6.46 14.70 1.48
CA PRO A 145 5.91 14.18 2.74
C PRO A 145 4.46 14.59 3.02
N LYS A 146 3.97 15.62 2.33
CA LYS A 146 2.57 16.08 2.39
C LYS A 146 1.95 15.94 1.00
N VAL A 147 0.77 15.37 0.94
CA VAL A 147 -0.01 15.21 -0.30
C VAL A 147 -1.36 15.90 -0.16
N ARG A 148 -2.01 16.18 -1.30
CA ARG A 148 -3.31 16.87 -1.34
C ARG A 148 -4.40 16.01 -0.68
N ASN A 149 -5.40 16.67 -0.08
CA ASN A 149 -6.46 15.96 0.66
C ASN A 149 -7.30 15.04 -0.22
N ASP A 150 -7.56 15.42 -1.48
CA ASP A 150 -8.27 14.57 -2.46
C ASP A 150 -7.53 13.24 -2.70
N VAL A 151 -6.20 13.26 -2.75
CA VAL A 151 -5.37 12.05 -2.85
C VAL A 151 -5.48 11.18 -1.60
N ILE A 152 -5.52 11.79 -0.40
CA ILE A 152 -5.74 11.06 0.86
C ILE A 152 -7.12 10.40 0.88
N GLN A 153 -8.17 11.11 0.44
CA GLN A 153 -9.51 10.54 0.37
C GLN A 153 -9.58 9.39 -0.64
N LYS A 154 -8.90 9.53 -1.79
CA LYS A 154 -8.78 8.45 -2.78
C LYS A 154 -8.12 7.20 -2.16
N PHE A 155 -7.01 7.38 -1.44
CA PHE A 155 -6.35 6.30 -0.70
C PHE A 155 -7.29 5.60 0.28
N LYS A 156 -7.98 6.38 1.13
CA LYS A 156 -8.92 5.86 2.13
C LYS A 156 -10.07 5.07 1.48
N ALA A 157 -10.68 5.64 0.44
CA ALA A 157 -11.76 4.98 -0.29
C ALA A 157 -11.29 3.68 -0.95
N PHE A 158 -10.09 3.68 -1.54
CA PHE A 158 -9.53 2.48 -2.14
C PHE A 158 -9.26 1.39 -1.09
N ALA A 159 -8.64 1.72 0.05
CA ALA A 159 -8.41 0.77 1.13
C ALA A 159 -9.71 0.13 1.64
N LEU A 160 -10.75 0.93 1.90
CA LEU A 160 -12.06 0.43 2.31
C LEU A 160 -12.68 -0.49 1.26
N SER A 161 -12.54 -0.15 -0.03
CA SER A 161 -13.03 -1.00 -1.13
C SER A 161 -12.27 -2.33 -1.26
N ARG A 162 -11.13 -2.50 -0.58
CA ARG A 162 -10.40 -3.77 -0.49
C ARG A 162 -10.78 -4.60 0.75
N GLY A 163 -11.69 -4.10 1.59
CA GLY A 163 -12.13 -4.79 2.80
C GLY A 163 -11.31 -4.46 4.05
N LEU A 164 -10.40 -3.48 3.97
CA LEU A 164 -9.67 -2.98 5.13
C LEU A 164 -10.57 -2.05 5.97
N SER A 165 -10.50 -2.17 7.28
CA SER A 165 -11.28 -1.36 8.24
C SER A 165 -10.80 0.09 8.27
N ARG A 166 -11.63 1.04 8.75
CA ARG A 166 -11.20 2.45 8.85
C ARG A 166 -10.05 2.62 9.85
N GLU A 167 -10.07 1.80 10.89
CA GLU A 167 -9.11 1.75 11.98
C GLU A 167 -7.74 1.24 11.53
N SER A 168 -7.71 0.46 10.43
CA SER A 168 -6.47 -0.01 9.82
C SER A 168 -5.81 1.01 8.88
N VAL A 169 -6.50 2.12 8.55
CA VAL A 169 -6.02 3.14 7.61
C VAL A 169 -5.30 4.27 8.35
N LEU A 170 -4.00 4.38 8.10
CA LEU A 170 -3.10 5.30 8.78
C LEU A 170 -2.58 6.37 7.82
N THR A 171 -2.52 7.61 8.30
CA THR A 171 -1.73 8.71 7.71
C THR A 171 -0.68 9.13 8.73
N PRO A 172 0.46 8.41 8.79
CA PRO A 172 1.43 8.60 9.86
C PRO A 172 2.11 9.97 9.78
N PRO A 173 2.55 10.53 10.93
CA PRO A 173 3.31 11.78 10.94
C PRO A 173 4.70 11.59 10.30
N PRO A 174 5.33 12.68 9.83
CA PRO A 174 6.69 12.63 9.29
C PRO A 174 7.71 12.01 10.26
N ALA A 175 8.75 11.38 9.71
CA ALA A 175 9.95 11.03 10.46
C ALA A 175 10.95 12.19 10.40
N GLU A 176 11.26 12.80 11.54
CA GLU A 176 12.13 13.99 11.59
C GLU A 176 13.61 13.66 11.31
N ASN A 177 14.07 12.47 11.72
CA ASN A 177 15.49 12.07 11.69
C ASN A 177 15.73 10.81 10.83
N CYS A 178 14.94 10.63 9.76
CA CYS A 178 15.05 9.46 8.88
C CYS A 178 14.48 9.82 7.49
N PRO A 179 15.25 9.72 6.40
CA PRO A 179 16.56 9.08 6.27
C PRO A 179 17.73 9.91 6.86
N PRO A 180 18.91 9.31 7.12
CA PRO A 180 20.13 10.06 7.47
C PRO A 180 20.60 10.94 6.29
N ALA A 181 21.31 12.04 6.58
CA ALA A 181 21.71 13.03 5.57
C ALA A 181 22.45 12.45 4.34
N ASP A 182 23.26 11.40 4.52
CA ASP A 182 24.02 10.78 3.42
C ASP A 182 23.20 9.82 2.54
N SER A 183 21.95 9.55 2.91
CA SER A 183 21.08 8.59 2.23
C SER A 183 20.24 9.20 1.09
N GLU A 184 20.36 10.51 0.88
CA GLU A 184 19.66 11.23 -0.20
C GLU A 184 20.49 11.37 -1.50
N ARG A 185 21.72 10.83 -1.53
CA ARG A 185 22.64 10.91 -2.67
C ARG A 185 22.39 9.83 -3.71
#